data_AF-Q88BN2-F1
#
_entry.id   AF-Q88BN2-F1
#
_cell.length_a   1.000
_cell.length_b   1.000
_cell.length_c   1.000
_cell.angle_alpha   90.00
_cell.angle_beta   90.00
_cell.angle_gamma   90.00
#
_symmetry.space_group_name_H-M   'P 1'
#
loop_
_entity.id
_entity.type
_entity.pdbx_description
1 polymer ?
#
loop_
_entity_poly.entity_id
_entity_poly.type
_entity_poly.pdbx_seq_one_letter_code
_entity_poly.pdbx_strand_id
1 'polypeptide(L)'
;MIYDFCVIGGGIVGLATAMRLLEVYPGCSLVLMEKELSLAQHQTGHNSGVIHAGVYYAPGSFKAKLCARGAELTKSFCTEHSIPYEVCGKLVVASNKDSLARLGSLEERAKQNGLATERLDALELRRREPNVAGEGALFVKSSGIVDYGVVSNSMANVIIQSGGQILLGQTVVSIEEHGNHVNIASEGSSLSAKKLVVCAGLQSDRLATLAGLKLDCQIVPFRGEYYRLSSHLDYSVKHLIYPVPEVGLPFLGIHITRMINGGVTVGPNAVLGLSREGYSKFSFNARDFLEYSSYPGFWKLIGKNISSGIAEMRNALFKKSYLEQCQKYYPSLKLEDLEPYEAGIRAQAVTRSGEFVDDFLFVQTERMLHVCNAPSPAATSAIPIGQIIVDKLTKNC
;
A
#
# COMPACT_ATOMS: atom_id res chain seq x y z
N MET A 1 -14.65 15.70 27.78
CA MET A 1 -15.08 16.28 26.49
C MET A 1 -15.35 15.12 25.54
N ILE A 2 -16.46 15.14 24.79
CA ILE A 2 -16.76 14.11 23.79
C ILE A 2 -16.51 14.75 22.41
N TYR A 3 -15.56 14.21 21.65
CA TYR A 3 -15.30 14.62 20.27
C TYR A 3 -16.45 14.20 19.36
N ASP A 4 -16.70 14.91 18.27
CA ASP A 4 -17.62 14.45 17.24
C ASP A 4 -17.04 13.23 16.53
N PHE A 5 -15.74 13.27 16.22
CA PHE A 5 -15.03 12.20 15.53
C PHE A 5 -13.68 11.87 16.17
N CYS A 6 -13.38 10.58 16.29
CA CYS A 6 -12.04 10.06 16.54
C CYS A 6 -11.58 9.22 15.35
N VAL A 7 -10.34 9.41 14.89
CA VAL A 7 -9.69 8.57 13.87
C VAL A 7 -8.45 7.91 14.49
N ILE A 8 -8.38 6.59 14.46
CA ILE A 8 -7.18 5.84 14.90
C ILE A 8 -6.33 5.47 13.67
N GLY A 9 -5.05 5.86 13.69
CA GLY A 9 -4.06 5.57 12.66
C GLY A 9 -3.67 6.80 11.85
N GLY A 10 -2.43 7.25 12.00
CA GLY A 10 -1.76 8.34 11.29
C GLY A 10 -1.04 7.91 10.01
N GLY A 11 -1.50 6.82 9.38
CA GLY A 11 -1.17 6.49 7.99
C GLY A 11 -2.04 7.26 7.01
N ILE A 12 -1.70 7.23 5.71
CA ILE A 12 -2.34 8.06 4.69
C ILE A 12 -3.86 7.86 4.58
N VAL A 13 -4.38 6.65 4.85
CA VAL A 13 -5.83 6.37 4.83
C VAL A 13 -6.55 7.06 5.99
N GLY A 14 -5.96 7.04 7.19
CA GLY A 14 -6.54 7.72 8.35
C GLY A 14 -6.49 9.24 8.21
N LEU A 15 -5.37 9.77 7.69
CA LEU A 15 -5.21 11.20 7.40
C LEU A 15 -6.19 11.69 6.33
N ALA A 16 -6.32 10.97 5.22
CA ALA A 16 -7.30 11.31 4.19
C ALA A 16 -8.74 11.27 4.71
N THR A 17 -9.04 10.34 5.63
CA THR A 17 -10.36 10.26 6.27
C THR A 17 -10.61 11.45 7.20
N ALA A 18 -9.65 11.79 8.06
CA ALA A 18 -9.78 12.94 8.98
C ALA A 18 -9.94 14.27 8.23
N MET A 19 -9.15 14.47 7.17
CA MET A 19 -9.28 15.64 6.29
C MET A 19 -10.68 15.71 5.67
N ARG A 20 -11.19 14.59 5.16
CA ARG A 20 -12.53 14.53 4.58
C ARG A 20 -13.65 14.77 5.60
N LEU A 21 -13.50 14.28 6.83
CA LEU A 21 -14.46 14.54 7.91
C LEU A 21 -14.56 16.03 8.23
N LEU A 22 -13.42 16.74 8.32
CA LEU A 22 -13.39 18.17 8.58
C LEU A 22 -13.96 19.00 7.41
N GLU A 23 -13.73 18.54 6.17
CA GLU A 23 -14.33 19.15 4.97
C GLU A 23 -15.87 19.02 4.96
N VAL A 24 -16.39 17.84 5.29
CA VAL A 24 -17.85 17.56 5.28
C VAL A 24 -18.56 18.15 6.50
N TYR A 25 -17.87 18.24 7.65
CA TYR A 25 -18.39 18.76 8.91
C TYR A 25 -17.54 19.95 9.42
N PRO A 26 -17.63 21.13 8.80
CA PRO A 26 -16.87 22.30 9.24
C PRO A 26 -17.15 22.63 10.71
N GLY A 27 -16.09 22.86 11.48
CA GLY A 27 -16.18 23.20 12.91
C GLY A 27 -16.46 22.03 13.84
N CYS A 28 -16.52 20.79 13.35
CA CYS A 28 -16.61 19.62 14.23
C CYS A 28 -15.34 19.43 15.06
N SER A 29 -15.50 18.86 16.24
CA SER A 29 -14.38 18.45 17.08
C SER A 29 -13.84 17.10 16.61
N LEU A 30 -12.62 17.10 16.04
CA LEU A 30 -11.94 15.90 15.54
C LEU A 30 -10.60 15.68 16.23
N VAL A 31 -10.34 14.44 16.63
CA VAL A 31 -9.02 13.98 17.10
C VAL A 31 -8.55 12.78 16.30
N LEU A 32 -7.29 12.79 15.86
CA LEU A 32 -6.59 11.65 15.28
C LEU A 32 -5.57 11.13 16.30
N MET A 33 -5.56 9.82 16.54
CA MET A 33 -4.61 9.14 17.43
C MET A 33 -3.66 8.27 16.61
N GLU A 34 -2.34 8.43 16.81
CA GLU A 34 -1.28 7.63 16.19
C GLU A 34 -0.37 7.09 17.30
N LYS A 35 -0.02 5.80 17.21
CA LYS A 35 0.81 5.12 18.23
C LYS A 35 2.27 5.55 18.15
N GLU A 36 2.74 5.87 16.95
CA GLU A 36 4.11 6.31 16.70
C GLU A 36 4.31 7.77 17.09
N LEU A 37 5.58 8.17 17.28
CA LEU A 37 5.96 9.55 17.59
C LEU A 37 5.97 10.47 16.35
N SER A 38 5.65 9.92 15.18
CA SER A 38 5.54 10.63 13.91
C SER A 38 4.56 9.90 13.00
N LEU A 39 4.06 10.62 12.00
CA LEU A 39 3.08 10.06 11.06
C LEU A 39 3.75 9.18 10.00
N ALA A 40 2.94 8.35 9.35
CA ALA A 40 3.34 7.53 8.20
C ALA A 40 4.51 6.55 8.44
N GLN A 41 4.83 6.17 9.67
CA GLN A 41 5.99 5.31 10.01
C GLN A 41 5.86 3.83 9.61
N HIS A 42 4.73 3.41 9.04
CA HIS A 42 4.51 2.01 8.63
C HIS A 42 4.30 1.89 7.12
N GLN A 43 3.25 1.21 6.65
CA GLN A 43 3.09 0.93 5.21
C GLN A 43 3.09 2.19 4.32
N THR A 44 2.74 3.35 4.87
CA THR A 44 2.75 4.64 4.16
C THR A 44 4.16 5.19 3.92
N GLY A 45 5.10 4.97 4.84
CA GLY A 45 6.51 5.34 4.69
C GLY A 45 7.33 4.27 3.97
N HIS A 46 6.94 3.00 4.12
CA HIS A 46 7.65 1.86 3.54
C HIS A 46 6.97 1.31 2.28
N ASN A 47 6.93 2.11 1.21
CA ASN A 47 6.43 1.70 -0.10
C ASN A 47 7.27 2.30 -1.24
N SER A 48 6.91 1.95 -2.49
CA SER A 48 7.65 2.34 -3.69
C SER A 48 7.41 3.78 -4.15
N GLY A 49 6.58 4.57 -3.46
CA GLY A 49 6.26 5.95 -3.86
C GLY A 49 5.45 6.07 -5.15
N VAL A 50 4.97 4.96 -5.73
CA VAL A 50 4.32 4.98 -7.05
C VAL A 50 2.90 5.52 -6.96
N ILE A 51 2.58 6.48 -7.82
CA ILE A 51 1.22 6.89 -8.17
C ILE A 51 0.75 5.96 -9.29
N HIS A 52 0.00 4.92 -8.91
CA HIS A 52 -0.39 3.86 -9.86
C HIS A 52 -1.46 4.34 -10.84
N ALA A 53 -1.30 3.96 -12.12
CA ALA A 53 -2.32 4.20 -13.15
C ALA A 53 -3.43 3.15 -13.21
N GLY A 54 -3.26 1.97 -12.59
CA GLY A 54 -4.30 0.94 -12.55
C GLY A 54 -4.32 -0.07 -13.71
N VAL A 55 -3.21 -0.23 -14.44
CA VAL A 55 -3.10 -1.12 -15.62
C VAL A 55 -3.47 -2.60 -15.36
N TYR A 56 -3.26 -3.10 -14.13
CA TYR A 56 -3.42 -4.51 -13.82
C TYR A 56 -4.81 -4.89 -13.34
N TYR A 57 -5.61 -3.92 -12.89
CA TYR A 57 -6.86 -4.20 -12.17
C TYR A 57 -7.98 -4.60 -13.13
N ALA A 58 -8.80 -5.56 -12.70
CA ALA A 58 -9.95 -6.03 -13.46
C ALA A 58 -10.88 -4.84 -13.80
N PRO A 59 -11.31 -4.70 -15.07
CA PRO A 59 -12.21 -3.63 -15.48
C PRO A 59 -13.49 -3.59 -14.66
N GLY A 60 -13.96 -2.39 -14.32
CA GLY A 60 -15.15 -2.18 -13.50
C GLY A 60 -14.99 -2.45 -12.00
N SER A 61 -13.88 -3.07 -11.55
CA SER A 61 -13.60 -3.31 -10.13
C SER A 61 -13.45 -2.01 -9.33
N PHE A 62 -13.68 -2.06 -8.02
CA PHE A 62 -13.42 -0.92 -7.13
C PHE A 62 -11.97 -0.47 -7.20
N LYS A 63 -11.01 -1.40 -7.22
CA LYS A 63 -9.58 -1.08 -7.41
C LYS A 63 -9.31 -0.28 -8.67
N ALA A 64 -9.88 -0.67 -9.81
CA ALA A 64 -9.68 0.06 -11.07
C ALA A 64 -10.21 1.50 -10.98
N LYS A 65 -11.45 1.65 -10.51
CA LYS A 65 -12.10 2.96 -10.35
C LYS A 65 -11.37 3.87 -9.36
N LEU A 66 -11.05 3.34 -8.19
CA LEU A 66 -10.37 4.08 -7.12
C LEU A 66 -8.93 4.42 -7.47
N CYS A 67 -8.21 3.55 -8.18
CA CYS A 67 -6.85 3.84 -8.61
C CYS A 67 -6.80 4.99 -9.61
N ALA A 68 -7.69 4.98 -10.62
CA ALA A 68 -7.73 6.04 -11.62
C ALA A 68 -8.07 7.39 -10.98
N ARG A 69 -9.14 7.44 -10.17
CA ARG A 69 -9.55 8.66 -9.46
C ARG A 69 -8.51 9.09 -8.42
N GLY A 70 -7.93 8.13 -7.72
CA GLY A 70 -6.87 8.34 -6.73
C GLY A 70 -5.64 8.98 -7.35
N ALA A 71 -5.17 8.47 -8.49
CA ALA A 71 -4.02 9.03 -9.19
C ALA A 71 -4.23 10.50 -9.60
N GLU A 72 -5.44 10.87 -10.05
CA GLU A 72 -5.80 12.25 -10.37
C GLU A 72 -5.81 13.14 -9.11
N LEU A 73 -6.50 12.69 -8.06
CA LEU A 73 -6.64 13.45 -6.81
C LEU A 73 -5.31 13.61 -6.07
N THR A 74 -4.47 12.56 -6.03
CA THR A 74 -3.13 12.64 -5.43
C THR A 74 -2.27 13.66 -6.16
N LYS A 75 -2.25 13.67 -7.49
CA LYS A 75 -1.49 14.67 -8.26
C LYS A 75 -2.01 16.09 -8.05
N SER A 76 -3.34 16.24 -8.01
CA SER A 76 -3.99 17.54 -7.76
C SER A 76 -3.62 18.06 -6.38
N PHE A 77 -3.70 17.21 -5.35
CA PHE A 77 -3.28 17.54 -3.99
C PHE A 77 -1.80 17.91 -3.93
N CYS A 78 -0.94 17.19 -4.66
CA CYS A 78 0.48 17.52 -4.72
C CYS A 78 0.72 18.89 -5.39
N THR A 79 0.02 19.20 -6.48
CA THR A 79 0.09 20.52 -7.13
C THR A 79 -0.39 21.63 -6.20
N GLU A 80 -1.54 21.44 -5.54
CA GLU A 80 -2.15 22.42 -4.63
C GLU A 80 -1.23 22.74 -3.44
N HIS A 81 -0.62 21.72 -2.84
CA HIS A 81 0.24 21.86 -1.67
C HIS A 81 1.74 21.96 -2.00
N SER A 82 2.09 22.15 -3.27
CA SER A 82 3.49 22.27 -3.73
C SER A 82 4.38 21.09 -3.31
N ILE A 83 3.84 19.88 -3.33
CA ILE A 83 4.56 18.64 -3.05
C ILE A 83 5.23 18.15 -4.35
N PRO A 84 6.55 17.87 -4.35
CA PRO A 84 7.21 17.31 -5.52
C PRO A 84 6.62 15.95 -5.91
N TYR A 85 6.19 15.84 -7.16
CA TYR A 85 5.85 14.57 -7.79
C TYR A 85 6.26 14.62 -9.27
N GLU A 86 6.44 13.45 -9.88
CA GLU A 86 6.79 13.36 -11.29
C GLU A 86 5.92 12.33 -12.01
N VAL A 87 5.40 12.69 -13.20
CA VAL A 87 4.71 11.76 -14.10
C VAL A 87 5.73 11.16 -15.07
N CYS A 88 6.50 10.21 -14.56
CA CYS A 88 7.59 9.55 -15.29
C CYS A 88 7.12 8.39 -16.16
N GLY A 89 5.85 7.99 -16.08
CA GLY A 89 5.30 6.85 -16.81
C GLY A 89 5.85 5.50 -16.35
N LYS A 90 5.28 4.42 -16.91
CA LYS A 90 5.65 3.04 -16.57
C LYS A 90 5.74 2.16 -17.80
N LEU A 91 6.79 1.37 -17.90
CA LEU A 91 6.97 0.33 -18.91
C LEU A 91 6.67 -1.03 -18.27
N VAL A 92 5.61 -1.69 -18.76
CA VAL A 92 5.34 -3.10 -18.45
C VAL A 92 6.08 -3.96 -19.47
N VAL A 93 7.21 -4.53 -19.08
CA VAL A 93 8.17 -5.21 -19.95
C VAL A 93 7.85 -6.69 -20.05
N ALA A 94 7.78 -7.19 -21.28
CA ALA A 94 7.75 -8.60 -21.60
C ALA A 94 9.19 -9.11 -21.76
N SER A 95 9.68 -9.90 -20.81
CA SER A 95 11.06 -10.43 -20.83
C SER A 95 11.24 -11.63 -21.77
N ASN A 96 10.15 -12.22 -22.28
CA ASN A 96 10.17 -13.38 -23.17
C ASN A 96 8.89 -13.46 -24.03
N LYS A 97 8.85 -14.39 -24.99
CA LYS A 97 7.72 -14.55 -25.92
C LYS A 97 6.39 -14.83 -25.23
N ASP A 98 6.38 -15.60 -24.14
CA ASP A 98 5.15 -15.91 -23.42
C ASP A 98 4.56 -14.68 -22.71
N SER A 99 5.41 -13.86 -22.10
CA SER A 99 5.00 -12.59 -21.52
C SER A 99 4.60 -11.57 -22.58
N LEU A 100 5.22 -11.59 -23.77
CA LEU A 100 4.82 -10.75 -24.90
C LEU A 100 3.42 -11.09 -25.39
N ALA A 101 3.09 -12.39 -25.47
CA ALA A 101 1.75 -12.84 -25.82
C ALA A 101 0.69 -12.33 -24.83
N ARG A 102 1.02 -12.28 -23.52
CA ARG A 102 0.14 -11.74 -22.48
C ARG A 102 0.03 -10.21 -22.48
N LEU A 103 0.96 -9.50 -23.10
CA LEU A 103 0.95 -8.04 -23.12
C LEU A 103 -0.30 -7.48 -23.84
N GLY A 104 -0.82 -8.19 -24.84
CA GLY A 104 -2.05 -7.79 -25.55
C GLY A 104 -3.30 -7.77 -24.68
N SER A 105 -3.46 -8.73 -23.75
CA SER A 105 -4.59 -8.72 -22.83
C SER A 105 -4.49 -7.62 -21.78
N LEU A 106 -3.27 -7.24 -21.38
CA LEU A 106 -3.02 -6.08 -20.52
C LEU A 106 -3.34 -4.77 -21.22
N GLU A 107 -3.00 -4.65 -22.51
CA GLU A 107 -3.32 -3.48 -23.33
C GLU A 107 -4.84 -3.28 -23.48
N GLU A 108 -5.57 -4.34 -23.81
CA GLU A 108 -7.03 -4.29 -23.89
C GLU A 108 -7.67 -3.94 -22.52
N ARG A 109 -7.15 -4.52 -21.43
CA ARG A 109 -7.57 -4.15 -20.06
C ARG A 109 -7.31 -2.68 -19.76
N ALA A 110 -6.14 -2.17 -20.13
CA ALA A 110 -5.78 -0.77 -19.92
C ALA A 110 -6.75 0.15 -20.67
N LYS A 111 -7.08 -0.20 -21.92
CA LYS A 111 -8.06 0.51 -22.73
C LYS A 111 -9.45 0.51 -22.10
N GLN A 112 -9.92 -0.62 -21.58
CA GLN A 112 -11.20 -0.71 -20.85
C GLN A 112 -11.22 0.12 -19.55
N ASN A 113 -10.06 0.30 -18.93
CA ASN A 113 -9.88 1.19 -17.78
C ASN A 113 -9.66 2.67 -18.18
N GLY A 114 -9.75 3.02 -19.46
CA GLY A 114 -9.57 4.39 -19.95
C GLY A 114 -8.13 4.90 -19.90
N LEU A 115 -7.14 4.00 -19.87
CA LEU A 115 -5.73 4.36 -19.77
C LEU A 115 -5.11 4.57 -21.15
N ALA A 116 -4.42 5.70 -21.32
CA ALA A 116 -3.60 5.94 -22.50
C ALA A 116 -2.32 5.09 -22.43
N THR A 117 -2.21 4.11 -23.32
CA THR A 117 -1.05 3.23 -23.44
C THR A 117 -0.44 3.26 -24.83
N GLU A 118 0.83 2.88 -24.91
CA GLU A 118 1.58 2.78 -26.17
C GLU A 118 2.34 1.45 -26.19
N ARG A 119 2.11 0.64 -27.22
CA ARG A 119 2.82 -0.62 -27.43
C ARG A 119 4.20 -0.33 -28.02
N LEU A 120 5.24 -0.86 -27.39
CA LEU A 120 6.63 -0.75 -27.84
C LEU A 120 7.15 -2.13 -28.24
N ASP A 121 7.88 -2.19 -29.35
CA ASP A 121 8.71 -3.35 -29.68
C ASP A 121 10.04 -3.32 -28.91
N ALA A 122 10.86 -4.35 -29.10
CA ALA A 122 12.16 -4.47 -28.44
C ALA A 122 13.16 -3.35 -28.81
N LEU A 123 13.10 -2.84 -30.05
CA LEU A 123 13.99 -1.78 -30.52
C LEU A 123 13.63 -0.45 -29.87
N GLU A 124 12.34 -0.12 -29.84
CA GLU A 124 11.82 1.08 -29.22
C GLU A 124 11.98 1.05 -27.69
N LEU A 125 11.78 -0.11 -27.06
CA LEU A 125 12.07 -0.31 -25.64
C LEU A 125 13.54 0.04 -25.34
N ARG A 126 14.50 -0.53 -26.09
CA ARG A 126 15.94 -0.27 -25.91
C ARG A 126 16.30 1.17 -26.21
N ARG A 127 15.63 1.81 -27.18
CA ARG A 127 15.85 3.23 -27.50
C ARG A 127 15.44 4.14 -26.35
N ARG A 128 14.33 3.84 -25.68
CA ARG A 128 13.85 4.61 -24.52
C ARG A 128 14.64 4.32 -23.26
N GLU A 129 14.93 3.05 -23.01
CA GLU A 129 15.63 2.53 -21.84
C GLU A 129 16.82 1.64 -22.26
N PRO A 130 18.00 2.21 -22.51
CA PRO A 130 19.18 1.47 -23.02
C PRO A 130 19.65 0.33 -22.11
N ASN A 131 19.37 0.43 -20.81
CA ASN A 131 19.73 -0.55 -19.80
C ASN A 131 18.69 -1.67 -19.64
N VAL A 132 17.52 -1.52 -20.27
CA VAL A 132 16.40 -2.46 -20.14
C VAL A 132 16.32 -3.38 -21.37
N ALA A 133 16.11 -4.66 -21.13
CA ALA A 133 15.96 -5.68 -22.15
C ALA A 133 14.58 -6.35 -22.07
N GLY A 134 14.03 -6.72 -23.23
CA GLY A 134 12.77 -7.45 -23.35
C GLY A 134 12.36 -7.60 -24.82
N GLU A 135 11.36 -8.43 -25.06
CA GLU A 135 10.73 -8.67 -26.37
C GLU A 135 9.78 -7.52 -26.79
N GLY A 136 9.42 -6.67 -25.84
CA GLY A 136 8.55 -5.50 -26.02
C GLY A 136 8.02 -4.98 -24.69
N ALA A 137 7.26 -3.89 -24.73
CA ALA A 137 6.67 -3.30 -23.54
C ALA A 137 5.33 -2.61 -23.81
N LEU A 138 4.54 -2.44 -22.76
CA LEU A 138 3.38 -1.54 -22.76
C LEU A 138 3.72 -0.32 -21.92
N PHE A 139 3.81 0.83 -22.57
CA PHE A 139 4.06 2.10 -21.91
C PHE A 139 2.75 2.71 -21.40
N VAL A 140 2.68 3.01 -20.11
CA VAL A 140 1.55 3.62 -19.42
C VAL A 140 1.92 5.03 -18.98
N LYS A 141 1.42 6.04 -19.70
CA LYS A 141 1.85 7.45 -19.59
C LYS A 141 1.54 8.08 -18.23
N SER A 142 0.43 7.69 -17.62
CA SER A 142 -0.12 8.38 -16.44
C SER A 142 0.48 7.95 -15.11
N SER A 143 1.39 6.97 -15.07
CA SER A 143 2.03 6.56 -13.81
C SER A 143 3.04 7.61 -13.36
N GLY A 144 3.19 7.78 -12.04
CA GLY A 144 4.12 8.74 -11.48
C GLY A 144 4.74 8.29 -10.16
N ILE A 145 5.51 9.17 -9.54
CA ILE A 145 6.21 8.95 -8.28
C ILE A 145 6.07 10.16 -7.36
N VAL A 146 5.98 9.89 -6.07
CA VAL A 146 5.84 10.87 -4.99
C VAL A 146 6.35 10.28 -3.67
N ASP A 147 6.64 11.12 -2.70
CA ASP A 147 6.90 10.72 -1.32
C ASP A 147 5.59 10.77 -0.53
N TYR A 148 5.01 9.60 -0.22
CA TYR A 148 3.76 9.52 0.53
C TYR A 148 3.90 9.93 2.00
N GLY A 149 5.12 9.95 2.56
CA GLY A 149 5.40 10.55 3.86
C GLY A 149 5.22 12.06 3.82
N VAL A 150 5.74 12.73 2.78
CA VAL A 150 5.52 14.17 2.55
C VAL A 150 4.04 14.48 2.31
N VAL A 151 3.35 13.67 1.49
CA VAL A 151 1.89 13.80 1.29
C VAL A 151 1.13 13.69 2.61
N SER A 152 1.49 12.72 3.46
CA SER A 152 0.85 12.50 4.76
C SER A 152 1.07 13.68 5.71
N ASN A 153 2.29 14.23 5.77
CA ASN A 153 2.57 15.41 6.59
C ASN A 153 1.81 16.65 6.08
N SER A 154 1.65 16.81 4.77
CA SER A 154 0.82 17.87 4.21
C SER A 154 -0.66 17.69 4.57
N MET A 155 -1.21 16.48 4.50
CA MET A 155 -2.58 16.19 4.97
C MET A 155 -2.74 16.51 6.46
N ALA A 156 -1.73 16.21 7.29
CA ALA A 156 -1.73 16.56 8.71
C ALA A 156 -1.81 18.07 8.95
N ASN A 157 -1.07 18.86 8.16
CA ASN A 157 -1.14 20.32 8.22
C ASN A 157 -2.55 20.83 7.87
N VAL A 158 -3.19 20.25 6.84
CA VAL A 158 -4.58 20.59 6.47
C VAL A 158 -5.54 20.27 7.61
N ILE A 159 -5.39 19.12 8.27
CA ILE A 159 -6.21 18.72 9.43
C ILE A 159 -6.07 19.75 10.56
N ILE A 160 -4.83 20.11 10.92
CA ILE A 160 -4.56 21.07 12.01
C ILE A 160 -5.12 22.45 11.67
N GLN A 161 -4.91 22.94 10.44
CA GLN A 161 -5.44 24.22 9.97
C GLN A 161 -6.98 24.26 9.96
N SER A 162 -7.62 23.10 9.76
CA SER A 162 -9.08 22.95 9.81
C SER A 162 -9.61 22.76 11.23
N GLY A 163 -8.77 22.83 12.26
CA GLY A 163 -9.16 22.73 13.68
C GLY A 163 -9.12 21.32 14.27
N GLY A 164 -8.68 20.31 13.52
CA GLY A 164 -8.47 18.97 14.03
C GLY A 164 -7.23 18.85 14.92
N GLN A 165 -7.23 17.88 15.84
CA GLN A 165 -6.09 17.58 16.70
C GLN A 165 -5.43 16.26 16.29
N ILE A 166 -4.10 16.20 16.39
CA ILE A 166 -3.33 14.97 16.16
C ILE A 166 -2.54 14.65 17.42
N LEU A 167 -2.82 13.50 18.03
CA LEU A 167 -2.16 12.99 19.22
C LEU A 167 -1.24 11.83 18.83
N LEU A 168 0.07 12.05 18.95
CA LEU A 168 1.11 11.06 18.70
C LEU A 168 1.45 10.29 19.99
N GLY A 169 2.12 9.14 19.87
CA GLY A 169 2.47 8.30 21.02
C GLY A 169 1.26 7.66 21.72
N GLN A 170 0.14 7.51 21.00
CA GLN A 170 -1.13 7.03 21.54
C GLN A 170 -1.42 5.58 21.12
N THR A 171 -0.83 4.62 21.83
CA THR A 171 -1.18 3.20 21.65
C THR A 171 -2.54 2.93 22.28
N VAL A 172 -3.54 2.65 21.45
CA VAL A 172 -4.91 2.33 21.91
C VAL A 172 -4.96 0.92 22.51
N VAL A 173 -5.50 0.81 23.72
CA VAL A 173 -5.57 -0.42 24.52
C VAL A 173 -6.98 -0.82 24.92
N SER A 174 -7.98 0.05 24.76
CA SER A 174 -9.40 -0.31 24.89
C SER A 174 -10.29 0.52 23.95
N ILE A 175 -11.33 -0.10 23.41
CA ILE A 175 -12.39 0.53 22.63
C ILE A 175 -13.73 -0.04 23.10
N GLU A 176 -14.59 0.82 23.66
CA GLU A 176 -15.89 0.42 24.21
C GLU A 176 -17.00 1.29 23.61
N GLU A 177 -17.89 0.68 22.83
CA GLU A 177 -19.05 1.37 22.26
C GLU A 177 -20.20 1.43 23.27
N HIS A 178 -20.74 2.63 23.46
CA HIS A 178 -21.91 2.92 24.29
C HIS A 178 -23.04 3.53 23.46
N GLY A 179 -24.21 3.68 24.09
CA GLY A 179 -25.42 4.14 23.40
C GLY A 179 -25.30 5.49 22.69
N ASN A 180 -24.44 6.41 23.12
CA ASN A 180 -24.27 7.75 22.52
C ASN A 180 -22.82 8.14 22.15
N HIS A 181 -21.83 7.30 22.46
CA HIS A 181 -20.42 7.57 22.22
C HIS A 181 -19.61 6.27 22.23
N VAL A 182 -18.34 6.38 21.87
CA VAL A 182 -17.32 5.33 22.00
C VAL A 182 -16.25 5.85 22.95
N ASN A 183 -15.89 5.05 23.96
CA ASN A 183 -14.74 5.32 24.83
C ASN A 183 -13.50 4.68 24.23
N ILE A 184 -12.42 5.46 24.12
CA ILE A 184 -11.12 5.04 23.59
C ILE A 184 -10.09 5.32 24.68
N ALA A 185 -9.40 4.27 25.13
CA ALA A 185 -8.28 4.39 26.07
C ALA A 185 -6.95 4.11 25.37
N SER A 186 -5.95 4.93 25.64
CA SER A 186 -4.55 4.71 25.29
C SER A 186 -3.69 4.58 26.54
N GLU A 187 -2.41 4.23 26.36
CA GLU A 187 -1.44 4.23 27.45
C GLU A 187 -1.31 5.63 28.09
N GLY A 188 -1.97 5.83 29.23
CA GLY A 188 -1.91 7.08 30.00
C GLY A 188 -2.96 8.13 29.67
N SER A 189 -3.89 7.87 28.74
CA SER A 189 -4.99 8.80 28.46
C SER A 189 -6.29 8.08 28.06
N SER A 190 -7.41 8.79 28.15
CA SER A 190 -8.68 8.31 27.63
C SER A 190 -9.48 9.48 27.04
N LEU A 191 -10.25 9.19 26.01
CA LEU A 191 -11.16 10.14 25.39
C LEU A 191 -12.42 9.44 24.92
N SER A 192 -13.44 10.24 24.62
CA SER A 192 -14.70 9.75 24.07
C SER A 192 -15.00 10.45 22.76
N ALA A 193 -15.62 9.75 21.81
CA ALA A 193 -16.08 10.33 20.55
C ALA A 193 -17.46 9.82 20.17
N LYS A 194 -18.28 10.63 19.48
CA LYS A 194 -19.60 10.21 19.01
C LYS A 194 -19.50 9.15 17.92
N LYS A 195 -18.49 9.26 17.06
CA LYS A 195 -18.15 8.30 16.01
C LYS A 195 -16.64 8.01 16.01
N LEU A 196 -16.26 6.77 15.74
CA LEU A 196 -14.89 6.29 15.66
C LEU A 196 -14.62 5.70 14.27
N VAL A 197 -13.48 6.04 13.67
CA VAL A 197 -12.93 5.36 12.50
C VAL A 197 -11.58 4.74 12.85
N VAL A 198 -11.37 3.48 12.52
CA VAL A 198 -10.09 2.77 12.75
C VAL A 198 -9.41 2.42 11.43
N CYS A 199 -8.28 3.07 11.16
CA CYS A 199 -7.43 2.89 9.98
C CYS A 199 -6.06 2.30 10.38
N ALA A 200 -6.06 1.25 11.20
CA ALA A 200 -4.86 0.77 11.90
C ALA A 200 -3.95 -0.18 11.08
N GLY A 201 -4.15 -0.30 9.76
CA GLY A 201 -3.25 -1.04 8.86
C GLY A 201 -2.91 -2.46 9.34
N LEU A 202 -1.65 -2.69 9.70
CA LEU A 202 -1.14 -3.98 10.20
C LEU A 202 -1.78 -4.45 11.51
N GLN A 203 -2.42 -3.55 12.27
CA GLN A 203 -3.11 -3.85 13.53
C GLN A 203 -4.64 -3.86 13.37
N SER A 204 -5.16 -3.71 12.15
CA SER A 204 -6.60 -3.50 11.89
C SER A 204 -7.52 -4.58 12.46
N ASP A 205 -7.16 -5.85 12.34
CA ASP A 205 -7.90 -6.99 12.91
C ASP A 205 -7.83 -7.05 14.44
N ARG A 206 -6.68 -6.71 15.03
CA ARG A 206 -6.51 -6.61 16.49
C ARG A 206 -7.39 -5.52 17.08
N LEU A 207 -7.39 -4.33 16.48
CA LEU A 207 -8.21 -3.22 16.97
C LEU A 207 -9.70 -3.47 16.75
N ALA A 208 -10.10 -4.17 15.68
CA ALA A 208 -11.48 -4.61 15.52
C ALA A 208 -11.89 -5.63 16.59
N THR A 209 -11.03 -6.61 16.88
CA THR A 209 -11.27 -7.60 17.95
C THR A 209 -11.31 -6.93 19.32
N LEU A 210 -10.43 -5.97 19.57
CA LEU A 210 -10.38 -5.16 20.80
C LEU A 210 -11.68 -4.37 21.01
N ALA A 211 -12.30 -3.89 19.92
CA ALA A 211 -13.60 -3.23 19.91
C ALA A 211 -14.80 -4.20 20.00
N GLY A 212 -14.56 -5.51 20.22
CA GLY A 212 -15.61 -6.53 20.33
C GLY A 212 -16.23 -6.97 19.00
N LEU A 213 -15.64 -6.59 17.85
CA LEU A 213 -16.14 -6.96 16.53
C LEU A 213 -15.71 -8.37 16.15
N LYS A 214 -16.60 -9.09 15.47
CA LYS A 214 -16.30 -10.42 14.90
C LYS A 214 -15.78 -10.26 13.49
N LEU A 215 -14.60 -10.82 13.22
CA LEU A 215 -13.97 -10.83 11.91
C LEU A 215 -13.83 -12.25 11.38
N ASP A 216 -14.13 -12.43 10.09
CA ASP A 216 -13.91 -13.68 9.34
C ASP A 216 -12.57 -13.69 8.58
N CYS A 217 -11.67 -12.75 8.92
CA CYS A 217 -10.33 -12.66 8.39
C CYS A 217 -9.31 -12.28 9.48
N GLN A 218 -8.04 -12.55 9.22
CA GLN A 218 -6.93 -12.09 10.04
C GLN A 218 -5.82 -11.48 9.17
N ILE A 219 -5.12 -10.50 9.70
CA ILE A 219 -3.95 -9.91 9.05
C ILE A 219 -2.76 -10.84 9.17
N VAL A 220 -2.24 -11.26 8.01
CA VAL A 220 -0.96 -11.94 7.85
C VAL A 220 0.03 -10.95 7.25
N PRO A 221 1.17 -10.68 7.91
CA PRO A 221 2.16 -9.74 7.39
C PRO A 221 2.96 -10.39 6.25
N PHE A 222 3.07 -9.69 5.12
CA PHE A 222 3.95 -10.06 4.02
C PHE A 222 5.05 -9.02 3.87
N ARG A 223 6.28 -9.42 4.16
CA ARG A 223 7.47 -8.59 4.07
C ARG A 223 7.97 -8.57 2.62
N GLY A 224 8.26 -7.38 2.12
CA GLY A 224 8.87 -7.15 0.81
C GLY A 224 10.25 -6.54 0.96
N GLU A 225 11.27 -7.26 0.51
CA GLU A 225 12.65 -6.81 0.49
C GLU A 225 12.91 -5.93 -0.73
N TYR A 226 13.61 -4.83 -0.48
CA TYR A 226 14.08 -3.90 -1.48
C TYR A 226 15.60 -3.80 -1.42
N TYR A 227 16.19 -3.40 -2.54
CA TYR A 227 17.55 -2.89 -2.60
C TYR A 227 17.55 -1.51 -3.25
N ARG A 228 18.49 -0.67 -2.85
CA ARG A 228 18.81 0.57 -3.56
C ARG A 228 19.89 0.22 -4.57
N LEU A 229 19.77 0.71 -5.80
CA LEU A 229 20.87 0.62 -6.75
C LEU A 229 21.97 1.61 -6.35
N SER A 230 23.23 1.21 -6.49
CA SER A 230 24.37 2.08 -6.23
C SER A 230 24.25 3.41 -6.95
N SER A 231 24.77 4.49 -6.34
CA SER A 231 24.57 5.88 -6.79
C SER A 231 24.94 6.15 -8.25
N HIS A 232 25.92 5.42 -8.80
CA HIS A 232 26.31 5.52 -10.20
C HIS A 232 25.20 5.06 -11.19
N LEU A 233 24.16 4.39 -10.69
CA LEU A 233 22.97 3.95 -11.43
C LEU A 233 21.72 4.77 -11.13
N ASP A 234 21.82 5.89 -10.42
CA ASP A 234 20.66 6.72 -10.03
C ASP A 234 19.84 7.22 -11.24
N TYR A 235 20.47 7.32 -12.41
CA TYR A 235 19.85 7.74 -13.67
C TYR A 235 19.79 6.60 -14.72
N SER A 236 19.94 5.36 -14.27
CA SER A 236 19.97 4.18 -15.15
C SER A 236 18.65 3.91 -15.86
N VAL A 237 17.53 4.39 -15.31
CA VAL A 237 16.18 4.24 -15.88
C VAL A 237 15.42 5.57 -15.90
N LYS A 238 14.63 5.78 -16.95
CA LYS A 238 13.83 7.00 -17.14
C LYS A 238 12.35 6.81 -16.74
N HIS A 239 11.87 5.59 -16.72
CA HIS A 239 10.49 5.22 -16.39
C HIS A 239 10.47 4.14 -15.30
N LEU A 240 9.30 3.89 -14.74
CA LEU A 240 9.08 2.73 -13.87
C LEU A 240 9.13 1.44 -14.69
N ILE A 241 9.95 0.45 -14.32
CA ILE A 241 10.09 -0.80 -15.06
C ILE A 241 9.43 -1.93 -14.26
N TYR A 242 8.38 -2.51 -14.83
CA TYR A 242 7.58 -3.56 -14.19
C TYR A 242 7.53 -4.77 -15.12
N PRO A 243 7.67 -6.01 -14.63
CA PRO A 243 7.46 -7.18 -15.46
C PRO A 243 5.96 -7.36 -15.77
N VAL A 244 5.67 -8.05 -16.87
CA VAL A 244 4.34 -8.66 -17.07
C VAL A 244 4.10 -9.69 -15.95
N PRO A 245 2.97 -9.64 -15.22
CA PRO A 245 2.67 -10.61 -14.18
C PRO A 245 2.75 -12.06 -14.68
N GLU A 246 3.40 -12.92 -13.89
CA GLU A 246 3.43 -14.36 -14.13
C GLU A 246 2.11 -15.00 -13.67
N VAL A 247 1.69 -16.05 -14.36
CA VAL A 247 0.43 -16.76 -14.04
C VAL A 247 0.60 -17.52 -12.73
N GLY A 248 -0.34 -17.35 -11.80
CA GLY A 248 -0.36 -18.11 -10.54
C GLY A 248 0.50 -17.53 -9.41
N LEU A 249 1.19 -16.39 -9.62
CA LEU A 249 1.86 -15.69 -8.53
C LEU A 249 0.93 -14.62 -7.92
N PRO A 250 0.80 -14.56 -6.58
CA PRO A 250 -0.10 -13.62 -5.91
C PRO A 250 0.43 -12.17 -5.91
N PHE A 251 1.72 -11.97 -6.18
CA PHE A 251 2.37 -10.66 -6.17
C PHE A 251 2.99 -10.35 -7.53
N LEU A 252 3.08 -9.05 -7.85
CA LEU A 252 3.86 -8.61 -9.00
C LEU A 252 5.35 -8.87 -8.71
N GLY A 253 6.07 -9.35 -9.73
CA GLY A 253 7.51 -9.60 -9.63
C GLY A 253 8.30 -8.32 -9.32
N ILE A 254 9.61 -8.46 -9.10
CA ILE A 254 10.49 -7.35 -8.70
C ILE A 254 10.38 -6.18 -9.68
N HIS A 255 10.15 -4.97 -9.18
CA HIS A 255 10.09 -3.76 -10.01
C HIS A 255 11.43 -3.02 -9.97
N ILE A 256 11.69 -2.17 -10.96
CA ILE A 256 12.75 -1.15 -10.90
C ILE A 256 12.07 0.20 -10.88
N THR A 257 12.23 0.91 -9.78
CA THR A 257 11.47 2.11 -9.46
C THR A 257 12.43 3.26 -9.21
N ARG A 258 12.38 4.31 -10.02
CA ARG A 258 13.05 5.57 -9.68
C ARG A 258 12.28 6.24 -8.54
N MET A 259 13.01 6.77 -7.56
CA MET A 259 12.44 7.46 -6.40
C MET A 259 12.40 8.97 -6.64
N ILE A 260 11.40 9.66 -6.07
CA ILE A 260 11.24 11.12 -6.25
C ILE A 260 12.39 11.92 -5.63
N ASN A 261 13.01 11.38 -4.57
CA ASN A 261 14.18 11.95 -3.90
C ASN A 261 15.51 11.55 -4.55
N GLY A 262 15.47 10.90 -5.72
CA GLY A 262 16.64 10.44 -6.44
C GLY A 262 17.04 8.99 -6.12
N GLY A 263 17.74 8.40 -7.07
CA GLY A 263 18.12 7.00 -7.05
C GLY A 263 17.02 6.04 -7.47
N VAL A 264 17.40 4.77 -7.51
CA VAL A 264 16.58 3.69 -8.04
C VAL A 264 16.50 2.59 -7.01
N THR A 265 15.29 2.11 -6.74
CA THR A 265 15.07 0.91 -5.92
C THR A 265 14.68 -0.25 -6.80
N VAL A 266 15.08 -1.46 -6.39
CA VAL A 266 14.56 -2.70 -6.93
C VAL A 266 13.75 -3.43 -5.87
N GLY A 267 12.55 -3.87 -6.26
CA GLY A 267 11.65 -4.60 -5.39
C GLY A 267 10.18 -4.20 -5.48
N PRO A 268 9.36 -4.72 -4.58
CA PRO A 268 9.70 -5.73 -3.59
C PRO A 268 9.54 -7.17 -4.15
N ASN A 269 10.21 -8.13 -3.51
CA ASN A 269 9.72 -9.53 -3.52
C ASN A 269 8.59 -9.69 -2.48
N ALA A 270 8.10 -10.90 -2.22
CA ALA A 270 7.06 -11.07 -1.20
C ALA A 270 7.22 -12.36 -0.40
N VAL A 271 7.63 -12.21 0.85
CA VAL A 271 7.82 -13.33 1.79
C VAL A 271 6.94 -13.16 3.02
N LEU A 272 6.67 -14.27 3.71
CA LEU A 272 5.98 -14.23 4.99
C LEU A 272 6.79 -13.39 5.98
N GLY A 273 6.17 -12.36 6.54
CA GLY A 273 6.73 -11.60 7.64
C GLY A 273 6.56 -12.36 8.95
N LEU A 274 7.56 -12.30 9.84
CA LEU A 274 7.49 -12.91 11.17
C LEU A 274 7.20 -11.89 12.28
N SER A 275 6.89 -10.66 11.87
CA SER A 275 6.51 -9.53 12.71
C SER A 275 5.64 -8.62 11.86
N ARG A 276 4.61 -8.01 12.47
CA ARG A 276 3.72 -7.06 11.80
C ARG A 276 4.44 -5.76 11.50
N GLU A 277 5.29 -5.29 12.42
CA GLU A 277 5.96 -3.98 12.32
C GLU A 277 7.49 -4.11 12.44
N GLY A 278 8.01 -5.30 12.11
CA GLY A 278 9.43 -5.63 12.18
C GLY A 278 10.18 -5.38 10.87
N TYR A 279 10.73 -4.19 10.69
CA TYR A 279 11.36 -3.78 9.43
C TYR A 279 12.82 -4.26 9.26
N SER A 280 13.50 -4.68 10.32
CA SER A 280 14.82 -5.32 10.20
C SER A 280 14.71 -6.73 9.59
N LYS A 281 15.73 -7.15 8.84
CA LYS A 281 15.72 -8.40 8.03
C LYS A 281 15.36 -9.68 8.80
N PHE A 282 15.76 -9.75 10.07
CA PHE A 282 15.50 -10.90 10.93
C PHE A 282 14.55 -10.58 12.07
N SER A 283 13.71 -9.56 11.91
CA SER A 283 12.73 -9.20 12.93
C SER A 283 11.74 -10.34 13.14
N PHE A 284 11.57 -10.71 14.40
CA PHE A 284 10.66 -11.75 14.84
C PHE A 284 9.87 -11.24 16.04
N ASN A 285 8.54 -11.43 16.01
CA ASN A 285 7.67 -11.18 17.13
C ASN A 285 6.84 -12.44 17.42
N ALA A 286 7.08 -13.06 18.58
CA ALA A 286 6.44 -14.30 18.95
C ALA A 286 4.91 -14.17 19.03
N ARG A 287 4.40 -13.04 19.54
CA ARG A 287 2.97 -12.78 19.64
C ARG A 287 2.34 -12.69 18.25
N ASP A 288 2.93 -11.91 17.35
CA ASP A 288 2.45 -11.79 15.97
C ASP A 288 2.42 -13.15 15.28
N PHE A 289 3.51 -13.90 15.39
CA PHE A 289 3.64 -15.23 14.78
C PHE A 289 2.58 -16.22 15.31
N LEU A 290 2.42 -16.32 16.63
CA LEU A 290 1.47 -17.23 17.25
C LEU A 290 0.02 -16.86 16.89
N GLU A 291 -0.29 -15.57 16.86
CA GLU A 291 -1.64 -15.10 16.55
C GLU A 291 -2.06 -15.51 15.13
N TYR A 292 -1.26 -15.24 14.09
CA TYR A 292 -1.67 -15.62 12.73
C TYR A 292 -1.49 -17.10 12.43
N SER A 293 -0.52 -17.78 13.06
CA SER A 293 -0.31 -19.23 12.85
C SER A 293 -1.37 -20.09 13.53
N SER A 294 -2.00 -19.60 14.60
CA SER A 294 -3.14 -20.27 15.23
C SER A 294 -4.43 -20.19 14.41
N TYR A 295 -4.46 -19.35 13.36
CA TYR A 295 -5.64 -19.17 12.53
C TYR A 295 -5.71 -20.17 11.38
N PRO A 296 -6.80 -20.94 11.24
CA PRO A 296 -6.90 -22.00 10.22
C PRO A 296 -6.73 -21.52 8.78
N GLY A 297 -7.10 -20.26 8.49
CA GLY A 297 -6.95 -19.67 7.15
C GLY A 297 -5.49 -19.57 6.71
N PHE A 298 -4.56 -19.34 7.63
CA PHE A 298 -3.13 -19.26 7.34
C PHE A 298 -2.59 -20.56 6.75
N TRP A 299 -2.85 -21.71 7.38
CA TRP A 299 -2.34 -23.00 6.89
C TRP A 299 -2.93 -23.39 5.54
N LYS A 300 -4.21 -23.05 5.29
CA LYS A 300 -4.83 -23.25 3.97
C LYS A 300 -4.18 -22.38 2.91
N LEU A 301 -3.87 -21.12 3.23
CA LEU A 301 -3.17 -20.21 2.33
C LEU A 301 -1.78 -20.76 1.98
N ILE A 302 -1.00 -21.16 2.99
CA ILE A 302 0.33 -21.75 2.79
C ILE A 302 0.23 -22.99 1.91
N GLY A 303 -0.70 -23.91 2.21
CA GLY A 303 -0.91 -25.13 1.43
C GLY A 303 -1.20 -24.88 -0.06
N LYS A 304 -1.94 -23.82 -0.39
CA LYS A 304 -2.25 -23.42 -1.77
C LYS A 304 -1.06 -22.78 -2.50
N ASN A 305 -0.10 -22.22 -1.78
CA ASN A 305 0.96 -21.36 -2.31
C ASN A 305 2.38 -21.88 -1.97
N ILE A 306 2.56 -23.18 -1.71
CA ILE A 306 3.86 -23.74 -1.28
C ILE A 306 4.95 -23.49 -2.33
N SER A 307 4.65 -23.75 -3.60
CA SER A 307 5.62 -23.65 -4.69
C SER A 307 6.12 -22.21 -4.91
N SER A 308 5.20 -21.23 -4.91
CA SER A 308 5.55 -19.81 -5.00
C SER A 308 6.26 -19.32 -3.74
N GLY A 309 5.84 -19.76 -2.55
CA GLY A 309 6.44 -19.40 -1.27
C GLY A 309 7.91 -19.81 -1.14
N ILE A 310 8.27 -21.02 -1.62
CA ILE A 310 9.67 -21.49 -1.62
C ILE A 310 10.53 -20.62 -2.53
N ALA A 311 10.05 -20.29 -3.73
CA ALA A 311 10.79 -19.46 -4.69
C ALA A 311 11.02 -18.04 -4.14
N GLU A 312 9.98 -17.43 -3.56
CA GLU A 312 10.07 -16.10 -2.93
C GLU A 312 11.02 -16.09 -1.73
N MET A 313 10.95 -17.13 -0.88
CA MET A 313 11.85 -17.26 0.27
C MET A 313 13.31 -17.39 -0.15
N ARG A 314 13.59 -18.16 -1.22
CA ARG A 314 14.93 -18.22 -1.82
C ARG A 314 15.40 -16.84 -2.30
N ASN A 315 14.52 -16.06 -2.96
CA ASN A 315 14.84 -14.71 -3.42
C ASN A 315 15.11 -13.73 -2.26
N ALA A 316 14.43 -13.87 -1.12
CA ALA A 316 14.68 -13.02 0.06
C ALA A 316 15.98 -13.36 0.79
N LEU A 317 16.31 -14.65 0.89
CA LEU A 317 17.50 -15.12 1.61
C LEU A 317 18.77 -14.93 0.77
N PHE A 318 18.70 -15.20 -0.53
CA PHE A 318 19.86 -15.19 -1.42
C PHE A 318 19.82 -14.01 -2.39
N LYS A 319 20.63 -12.99 -2.10
CA LYS A 319 20.83 -11.78 -2.94
C LYS A 319 21.14 -12.12 -4.41
N LYS A 320 21.84 -13.24 -4.67
CA LYS A 320 22.12 -13.73 -6.04
C LYS A 320 20.85 -14.15 -6.79
N SER A 321 19.92 -14.86 -6.13
CA SER A 321 18.64 -15.26 -6.74
C SER A 321 17.76 -14.02 -7.03
N TYR A 322 17.83 -13.00 -6.16
CA TYR A 322 17.17 -11.72 -6.39
C TYR A 322 17.75 -11.01 -7.64
N LEU A 323 19.07 -10.96 -7.76
CA LEU A 323 19.75 -10.39 -8.92
C LEU A 323 19.36 -11.09 -10.23
N GLU A 324 19.29 -12.42 -10.23
CA GLU A 324 18.86 -13.20 -11.40
C GLU A 324 17.46 -12.82 -11.89
N GLN A 325 16.54 -12.46 -10.99
CA GLN A 325 15.22 -11.96 -11.38
C GLN A 325 15.30 -10.56 -12.01
N CYS A 326 16.08 -9.64 -11.44
CA CYS A 326 16.31 -8.32 -12.01
C CYS A 326 16.95 -8.41 -13.41
N GLN A 327 17.91 -9.32 -13.59
CA GLN A 327 18.64 -9.51 -14.85
C GLN A 327 17.77 -9.99 -16.00
N LYS A 328 16.55 -10.51 -15.75
CA LYS A 328 15.58 -10.83 -16.81
C LYS A 328 15.20 -9.62 -17.66
N TYR A 329 15.28 -8.41 -17.12
CA TYR A 329 14.95 -7.17 -17.83
C TYR A 329 15.97 -6.05 -17.62
N TYR A 330 16.96 -6.19 -16.73
CA TYR A 330 18.13 -5.31 -16.64
C TYR A 330 19.42 -6.16 -16.56
N PRO A 331 19.90 -6.68 -17.71
CA PRO A 331 20.93 -7.74 -17.74
C PRO A 331 22.30 -7.35 -17.21
N SER A 332 22.68 -6.07 -17.27
CA SER A 332 24.01 -5.61 -16.87
C SER A 332 24.13 -5.32 -15.37
N LEU A 333 23.05 -5.44 -14.58
CA LEU A 333 23.12 -5.31 -13.13
C LEU A 333 24.05 -6.36 -12.53
N LYS A 334 24.83 -5.94 -11.54
CA LYS A 334 25.75 -6.79 -10.77
C LYS A 334 25.30 -6.88 -9.32
N LEU A 335 25.92 -7.82 -8.60
CA LEU A 335 25.62 -8.04 -7.18
C LEU A 335 26.08 -6.87 -6.29
N GLU A 336 27.16 -6.20 -6.67
CA GLU A 336 27.70 -5.02 -6.01
C GLU A 336 26.78 -3.81 -6.11
N ASP A 337 25.99 -3.72 -7.18
CA ASP A 337 25.05 -2.61 -7.42
C ASP A 337 23.85 -2.62 -6.47
N LEU A 338 23.59 -3.72 -5.77
CA LEU A 338 22.44 -3.88 -4.89
C LEU A 338 22.80 -3.50 -3.46
N GLU A 339 22.60 -2.25 -3.08
CA GLU A 339 22.83 -1.73 -1.73
C GLU A 339 21.63 -1.97 -0.80
N PRO A 340 21.85 -2.10 0.53
CA PRO A 340 20.75 -2.26 1.48
C PRO A 340 19.70 -1.14 1.35
N TYR A 341 18.43 -1.52 1.48
CA TYR A 341 17.31 -0.58 1.54
C TYR A 341 16.27 -1.10 2.54
N GLU A 342 15.40 -0.21 2.99
CA GLU A 342 14.37 -0.55 3.94
C GLU A 342 13.31 -1.45 3.30
N ALA A 343 12.80 -2.40 4.09
CA ALA A 343 11.73 -3.28 3.64
C ALA A 343 10.36 -2.62 3.83
N GLY A 344 9.38 -3.11 3.08
CA GLY A 344 7.96 -2.86 3.34
C GLY A 344 7.29 -4.06 3.98
N ILE A 345 6.21 -3.84 4.74
CA ILE A 345 5.37 -4.93 5.24
C ILE A 345 3.93 -4.65 4.82
N ARG A 346 3.34 -5.58 4.06
CA ARG A 346 1.96 -5.51 3.61
C ARG A 346 1.06 -6.16 4.65
N ALA A 347 0.00 -5.46 5.04
CA ALA A 347 -1.09 -6.01 5.83
C ALA A 347 -2.04 -6.75 4.90
N GLN A 348 -1.94 -8.08 4.83
CA GLN A 348 -2.78 -8.88 3.95
C GLN A 348 -3.86 -9.58 4.77
N ALA A 349 -5.13 -9.20 4.58
CA ALA A 349 -6.24 -9.90 5.20
C ALA A 349 -6.44 -11.27 4.54
N VAL A 350 -6.46 -12.32 5.36
CA VAL A 350 -6.63 -13.72 4.94
C VAL A 350 -7.91 -14.25 5.57
N THR A 351 -8.80 -14.79 4.74
CA THR A 351 -10.08 -15.36 5.19
C THR A 351 -9.89 -16.74 5.83
N ARG A 352 -10.92 -17.25 6.51
CA ARG A 352 -10.91 -18.60 7.10
C ARG A 352 -10.79 -19.72 6.06
N SER A 353 -11.11 -19.46 4.80
CA SER A 353 -10.91 -20.38 3.66
C SER A 353 -9.48 -20.36 3.11
N GLY A 354 -8.61 -19.47 3.61
CA GLY A 354 -7.25 -19.29 3.15
C GLY A 354 -7.15 -18.56 1.82
N GLU A 355 -8.08 -17.64 1.56
CA GLU A 355 -8.03 -16.72 0.42
C GLU A 355 -7.59 -15.35 0.88
N PHE A 356 -6.91 -14.60 0.00
CA PHE A 356 -6.68 -13.19 0.22
C PHE A 356 -7.97 -12.42 0.05
N VAL A 357 -8.23 -11.47 0.95
CA VAL A 357 -9.28 -10.48 0.71
C VAL A 357 -8.77 -9.53 -0.35
N ASP A 358 -9.33 -9.65 -1.55
CA ASP A 358 -8.88 -8.87 -2.70
C ASP A 358 -9.31 -7.41 -2.60
N ASP A 359 -10.50 -7.10 -2.08
CA ASP A 359 -11.04 -5.74 -2.05
C ASP A 359 -10.97 -5.09 -0.67
N PHE A 360 -11.36 -3.82 -0.57
CA PHE A 360 -11.49 -3.13 0.71
C PHE A 360 -12.51 -3.83 1.60
N LEU A 361 -12.13 -4.05 2.86
CA LEU A 361 -13.01 -4.65 3.87
C LEU A 361 -13.28 -3.64 4.97
N PHE A 362 -14.55 -3.32 5.17
CA PHE A 362 -15.04 -2.44 6.22
C PHE A 362 -15.98 -3.22 7.14
N VAL A 363 -15.80 -3.06 8.44
CA VAL A 363 -16.74 -3.58 9.46
C VAL A 363 -17.25 -2.40 10.26
N GLN A 364 -18.57 -2.31 10.43
CA GLN A 364 -19.21 -1.14 11.02
C GLN A 364 -20.26 -1.52 12.05
N THR A 365 -20.41 -0.66 13.05
CA THR A 365 -21.53 -0.64 14.00
C THR A 365 -22.29 0.68 13.83
N GLU A 366 -23.11 1.06 14.80
CA GLU A 366 -23.75 2.37 14.77
C GLU A 366 -22.71 3.50 14.87
N ARG A 367 -21.69 3.34 15.72
CA ARG A 367 -20.73 4.42 16.02
C ARG A 367 -19.31 4.16 15.54
N MET A 368 -18.97 2.93 15.13
CA MET A 368 -17.62 2.59 14.72
C MET A 368 -17.56 2.14 13.25
N LEU A 369 -16.47 2.48 12.57
CA LEU A 369 -16.10 1.93 11.26
C LEU A 369 -14.63 1.52 11.26
N HIS A 370 -14.37 0.23 11.07
CA HIS A 370 -13.03 -0.34 11.01
C HIS A 370 -12.66 -0.69 9.56
N VAL A 371 -11.51 -0.18 9.12
CA VAL A 371 -10.88 -0.54 7.84
C VAL A 371 -10.01 -1.77 8.08
N CYS A 372 -10.56 -2.96 7.81
CA CYS A 372 -9.92 -4.25 8.08
C CYS A 372 -9.05 -4.76 6.92
N ASN A 373 -9.19 -4.19 5.73
CA ASN A 373 -8.30 -4.47 4.60
C ASN A 373 -8.25 -3.25 3.68
N ALA A 374 -7.04 -2.78 3.37
CA ALA A 374 -6.79 -1.70 2.41
C ALA A 374 -5.55 -2.07 1.56
N PRO A 375 -5.71 -2.97 0.58
CA PRO A 375 -4.59 -3.46 -0.21
C PRO A 375 -4.09 -2.40 -1.20
N SER A 376 -2.93 -2.65 -1.81
CA SER A 376 -2.44 -1.80 -2.91
C SER A 376 -3.52 -1.68 -4.01
N PRO A 377 -3.81 -0.46 -4.51
CA PRO A 377 -3.03 0.78 -4.42
C PRO A 377 -3.59 1.80 -3.41
N ALA A 378 -3.80 1.40 -2.14
CA ALA A 378 -4.38 2.25 -1.10
C ALA A 378 -3.70 3.63 -0.96
N ALA A 379 -2.37 3.73 -1.08
CA ALA A 379 -1.67 5.03 -1.00
C ALA A 379 -2.08 5.98 -2.13
N THR A 380 -2.08 5.51 -3.39
CA THR A 380 -2.59 6.27 -4.54
C THR A 380 -4.08 6.60 -4.39
N SER A 381 -4.84 5.71 -3.74
CA SER A 381 -6.30 5.83 -3.65
C SER A 381 -6.77 6.43 -2.32
N ALA A 382 -5.88 6.99 -1.50
CA ALA A 382 -6.20 7.35 -0.12
C ALA A 382 -7.32 8.40 -0.01
N ILE A 383 -7.30 9.43 -0.87
CA ILE A 383 -8.32 10.49 -0.90
C ILE A 383 -9.73 9.92 -1.20
N PRO A 384 -9.95 9.19 -2.32
CA PRO A 384 -11.27 8.60 -2.58
C PRO A 384 -11.65 7.49 -1.58
N ILE A 385 -10.69 6.79 -0.97
CA ILE A 385 -10.98 5.87 0.14
C ILE A 385 -11.53 6.64 1.35
N GLY A 386 -10.92 7.77 1.72
CA GLY A 386 -11.41 8.64 2.79
C GLY A 386 -12.85 9.10 2.53
N GLN A 387 -13.18 9.46 1.28
CA GLN A 387 -14.56 9.78 0.87
C GLN A 387 -15.52 8.61 1.11
N ILE A 388 -15.16 7.40 0.69
CA ILE A 388 -15.98 6.20 0.92
C ILE A 388 -16.20 5.93 2.41
N ILE A 389 -15.16 6.11 3.23
CA ILE A 389 -15.25 5.89 4.68
C ILE A 389 -16.24 6.88 5.30
N VAL A 390 -16.13 8.17 4.95
CA VAL A 390 -17.07 9.20 5.44
C VAL A 390 -18.49 8.94 4.94
N ASP A 391 -18.68 8.57 3.68
CA ASP A 391 -20.00 8.22 3.15
C ASP A 391 -20.64 7.03 3.88
N LYS A 392 -19.84 6.02 4.26
CA LYS A 392 -20.32 4.86 5.04
C LYS A 392 -20.68 5.24 6.47
N LEU A 393 -19.87 6.10 7.10
CA LEU A 393 -20.11 6.56 8.47
C LEU A 393 -21.41 7.38 8.60
N THR A 394 -21.83 8.04 7.51
CA THR A 394 -22.92 9.02 7.50
C THR A 394 -24.25 8.49 6.98
N LYS A 395 -24.24 7.46 6.11
CA LYS A 395 -25.47 6.81 5.59
C LYS A 395 -26.28 6.04 6.65
N ASN A 396 -25.76 5.90 7.88
CA ASN A 396 -26.43 5.27 9.01
C ASN A 396 -26.85 6.28 10.11
N CYS A 397 -26.87 7.59 9.81
CA CYS A 397 -27.38 8.63 10.71
C CYS A 397 -28.80 9.05 10.36
#